data_AF-A0A259PL70-F1
#
_entry.id   AF-A0A259PL70-F1
#
_cell.length_a   1.000
_cell.length_b   1.000
_cell.length_c   1.000
_cell.angle_alpha   90.00
_cell.angle_beta   90.00
_cell.angle_gamma   90.00
#
_symmetry.space_group_name_H-M   'P 1'
#
loop_
_entity.id
_entity.type
_entity.pdbx_description
1 polymer ?
#
loop_
_entity_poly.entity_id
_entity_poly.type
_entity_poly.pdbx_seq_one_letter_code
_entity_poly.pdbx_strand_id
1 'polypeptide(L)'
;MFKKFIFLTTVYLALSTHAFAQACYKTSILAPAPFMGNHGEVFKLSDGSMWKVMGSYEYMYAYYPAVNICPSSGKLIVEGRAVNVMQVKGGSNAAGKQSSPEIKVVFKRGGCRSYFLADGDSGGIYLLEWYGGYDPSEGDIIVGDMRGYGFRDVFYPQRNASGRVYVDDYLLSTSRAIEKMKDKCN
;
A
#
# COMPACT_ATOMS: atom_id res chain seq x y z
N MET A 1 -55.27 -24.12 54.81
CA MET A 1 -55.28 -24.04 53.33
C MET A 1 -53.94 -23.49 52.85
N PHE A 2 -53.14 -24.33 52.20
CA PHE A 2 -51.88 -23.93 51.55
C PHE A 2 -52.17 -23.33 50.17
N LYS A 3 -51.62 -22.16 49.86
CA LYS A 3 -51.31 -21.77 48.48
C LYS A 3 -50.00 -20.99 48.46
N LYS A 4 -48.96 -21.66 47.96
CA LYS A 4 -47.68 -21.08 47.53
C LYS A 4 -47.92 -20.26 46.25
N PHE A 5 -47.26 -19.12 46.09
CA PHE A 5 -46.80 -18.64 44.79
C PHE A 5 -45.51 -17.84 44.97
N ILE A 6 -44.41 -18.50 44.66
CA ILE A 6 -43.14 -17.90 44.22
C ILE A 6 -43.33 -17.51 42.75
N PHE A 7 -42.69 -16.45 42.24
CA PHE A 7 -42.04 -16.34 40.91
C PHE A 7 -41.55 -14.89 40.74
N LEU A 8 -40.24 -14.66 40.96
CA LEU A 8 -39.18 -14.56 39.95
C LEU A 8 -39.09 -13.17 39.29
N THR A 9 -38.19 -12.35 39.83
CA THR A 9 -37.62 -11.17 39.18
C THR A 9 -36.57 -11.60 38.15
N THR A 10 -36.96 -11.64 36.87
CA THR A 10 -36.03 -11.90 35.77
C THR A 10 -35.47 -10.56 35.25
N VAL A 11 -34.30 -10.17 35.74
CA VAL A 11 -33.52 -9.06 35.16
C VAL A 11 -32.88 -9.58 33.88
N TYR A 12 -33.39 -9.16 32.72
CA TYR A 12 -32.75 -9.39 31.43
C TYR A 12 -31.65 -8.34 31.23
N LEU A 13 -30.41 -8.70 31.57
CA LEU A 13 -29.23 -7.96 31.13
C LEU A 13 -28.80 -8.51 29.77
N ALA A 14 -29.32 -7.93 28.69
CA ALA A 14 -28.84 -8.22 27.34
C ALA A 14 -27.47 -7.54 27.14
N LEU A 15 -26.40 -8.27 27.44
CA LEU A 15 -25.05 -7.91 27.01
C LEU A 15 -24.94 -8.23 25.51
N SER A 16 -25.16 -7.23 24.67
CA SER A 16 -24.92 -7.31 23.23
C SER A 16 -23.44 -7.59 22.96
N THR A 17 -23.13 -8.83 22.60
CA THR A 17 -21.80 -9.25 22.17
C THR A 17 -21.50 -8.60 20.81
N HIS A 18 -20.69 -7.53 20.82
CA HIS A 18 -20.19 -6.92 19.60
C HIS A 18 -19.06 -7.78 19.02
N ALA A 19 -19.42 -8.78 18.23
CA ALA A 19 -18.45 -9.51 17.41
C ALA A 19 -18.08 -8.67 16.18
N PHE A 20 -17.15 -7.73 16.31
CA PHE A 20 -16.52 -7.07 15.16
C PHE A 20 -15.47 -8.01 14.55
N ALA A 21 -15.91 -9.07 13.88
CA ALA A 21 -15.10 -9.62 12.81
C ALA A 21 -15.24 -8.65 11.64
N GLN A 22 -14.21 -7.84 11.35
CA GLN A 22 -14.18 -7.07 10.10
C GLN A 22 -14.30 -8.08 8.95
N ALA A 23 -15.51 -8.22 8.41
CA ALA A 23 -15.86 -9.29 7.49
C ALA A 23 -15.07 -9.13 6.19
N CYS A 24 -14.64 -10.26 5.62
CA CYS A 24 -14.14 -10.26 4.26
C CYS A 24 -15.22 -9.71 3.33
N TYR A 25 -14.86 -8.90 2.34
CA TYR A 25 -15.81 -8.36 1.38
C TYR A 25 -15.34 -8.52 -0.06
N LYS A 26 -16.31 -8.63 -0.96
CA LYS A 26 -16.10 -8.71 -2.41
C LYS A 26 -15.77 -7.34 -2.97
N THR A 27 -14.76 -7.28 -3.84
CA THR A 27 -14.32 -6.08 -4.54
C THR A 27 -13.53 -6.50 -5.80
N SER A 28 -12.92 -5.55 -6.51
CA SER A 28 -12.08 -5.81 -7.67
C SER A 28 -10.78 -5.02 -7.59
N ILE A 29 -9.69 -5.58 -8.12
CA ILE A 29 -8.45 -4.83 -8.32
C ILE A 29 -8.63 -3.90 -9.52
N LEU A 30 -8.31 -2.61 -9.35
CA LEU A 30 -8.37 -1.60 -10.41
C LEU A 30 -7.00 -1.28 -11.00
N ALA A 31 -5.92 -1.44 -10.23
CA ALA A 31 -4.56 -1.20 -10.71
C ALA A 31 -3.56 -1.99 -9.86
N PRO A 32 -2.42 -2.42 -10.40
CA PRO A 32 -2.07 -2.38 -11.83
C PRO A 32 -3.00 -3.26 -12.69
N ALA A 33 -2.97 -3.04 -14.00
CA ALA A 33 -3.66 -3.87 -14.98
C ALA A 33 -2.64 -4.33 -16.03
N PRO A 34 -2.22 -5.61 -16.04
CA PRO A 34 -2.68 -6.71 -15.18
C PRO A 34 -2.12 -6.63 -13.76
N PHE A 35 -2.80 -7.30 -12.82
CA PHE A 35 -2.28 -7.62 -11.49
C PHE A 35 -1.40 -8.86 -11.57
N MET A 36 -0.15 -8.78 -11.08
CA MET A 36 0.84 -9.86 -11.24
C MET A 36 0.86 -10.83 -10.05
N GLY A 37 0.52 -10.36 -8.85
CA GLY A 37 0.64 -11.11 -7.59
C GLY A 37 2.06 -11.13 -7.02
N ASN A 38 2.96 -10.24 -7.46
CA ASN A 38 4.37 -10.29 -7.08
C ASN A 38 4.61 -9.78 -5.66
N HIS A 39 5.62 -10.31 -4.97
CA HIS A 39 6.04 -9.78 -3.67
C HIS A 39 6.34 -8.28 -3.75
N GLY A 40 5.71 -7.49 -2.89
CA GLY A 40 5.89 -6.04 -2.85
C GLY A 40 5.03 -5.26 -3.86
N GLU A 41 4.29 -5.94 -4.75
CA GLU A 41 3.37 -5.27 -5.67
C GLU A 41 2.28 -4.52 -4.88
N VAL A 42 2.15 -3.23 -5.17
CA VAL A 42 1.11 -2.37 -4.61
C VAL A 42 -0.06 -2.31 -5.58
N PHE A 43 -1.25 -2.57 -5.08
CA PHE A 43 -2.48 -2.58 -5.87
C PHE A 43 -3.60 -1.76 -5.22
N LYS A 44 -4.54 -1.31 -6.05
CA LYS A 44 -5.70 -0.52 -5.67
C LYS A 44 -6.98 -1.32 -5.86
N LEU A 45 -7.86 -1.30 -4.87
CA LEU A 45 -9.19 -1.89 -4.95
C LEU A 45 -10.23 -0.88 -5.45
N SER A 46 -11.42 -1.37 -5.84
CA SER A 46 -12.50 -0.52 -6.36
C SER A 46 -13.07 0.47 -5.36
N ASP A 47 -12.90 0.19 -4.06
CA ASP A 47 -13.22 1.12 -2.96
C ASP A 47 -12.15 2.21 -2.75
N GLY A 48 -11.08 2.20 -3.55
CA GLY A 48 -9.96 3.13 -3.47
C GLY A 48 -8.90 2.76 -2.43
N SER A 49 -9.10 1.70 -1.65
CA SER A 49 -8.11 1.22 -0.69
C SER A 49 -6.87 0.65 -1.41
N MET A 50 -5.71 0.87 -0.81
CA MET A 50 -4.42 0.48 -1.34
C MET A 50 -3.82 -0.62 -0.48
N TRP A 51 -3.20 -1.62 -1.11
CA TRP A 51 -2.67 -2.80 -0.46
C TRP A 51 -1.35 -3.24 -1.10
N LYS A 52 -0.48 -3.90 -0.35
CA LYS A 52 0.79 -4.45 -0.80
C LYS A 52 0.82 -5.95 -0.58
N VAL A 53 1.26 -6.70 -1.59
CA VAL A 53 1.46 -8.16 -1.49
C VAL A 53 2.64 -8.49 -0.59
N MET A 54 2.41 -9.38 0.37
CA MET A 54 3.39 -9.87 1.34
C MET A 54 3.66 -11.36 1.09
N GLY A 55 4.93 -11.78 1.00
CA GLY A 55 5.29 -13.19 0.79
C GLY A 55 5.30 -13.67 -0.67
N SER A 56 5.32 -15.00 -0.84
CA SER A 56 5.87 -15.72 -2.00
C SER A 56 5.00 -15.74 -3.25
N TYR A 57 5.71 -15.82 -4.38
CA TYR A 57 5.24 -15.91 -5.75
C TYR A 57 4.20 -17.01 -5.98
N GLU A 58 2.96 -16.61 -6.19
CA GLU A 58 2.07 -17.30 -7.11
C GLU A 58 1.73 -16.30 -8.20
N TYR A 59 2.19 -16.55 -9.43
CA TYR A 59 1.87 -15.71 -10.57
C TYR A 59 0.37 -15.78 -10.83
N MET A 60 -0.34 -14.67 -10.65
CA MET A 60 -1.81 -14.65 -10.71
C MET A 60 -2.37 -13.92 -11.94
N TYR A 61 -1.50 -13.38 -12.80
CA TYR A 61 -1.80 -12.59 -14.00
C TYR A 61 -3.29 -12.47 -14.34
N ALA A 62 -3.90 -11.35 -13.92
CA ALA A 62 -5.31 -11.10 -14.15
C ALA A 62 -5.60 -9.64 -14.44
N TYR A 63 -6.49 -9.38 -15.40
CA TYR A 63 -7.02 -8.04 -15.67
C TYR A 63 -8.28 -7.81 -14.84
N TYR A 64 -8.23 -6.82 -13.95
CA TYR A 64 -9.35 -6.41 -13.09
C TYR A 64 -10.06 -7.56 -12.34
N PRO A 65 -9.32 -8.47 -11.67
CA PRO A 65 -9.94 -9.64 -11.02
C PRO A 65 -10.93 -9.24 -9.93
N ALA A 66 -12.03 -9.98 -9.84
CA ALA A 66 -12.89 -9.98 -8.66
C ALA A 66 -12.21 -10.77 -7.53
N VAL A 67 -12.18 -10.19 -6.33
CA VAL A 67 -11.42 -10.69 -5.19
C VAL A 67 -12.25 -10.59 -3.91
N ASN A 68 -11.90 -11.38 -2.90
CA ASN A 68 -12.36 -11.15 -1.53
C ASN A 68 -11.19 -10.62 -0.71
N ILE A 69 -11.31 -9.42 -0.17
CA ILE A 69 -10.31 -8.86 0.74
C ILE A 69 -10.77 -9.10 2.18
N CYS A 70 -9.85 -9.57 3.03
CA CYS A 70 -10.06 -9.84 4.44
C CYS A 70 -9.07 -8.98 5.26
N PRO A 71 -9.42 -7.70 5.57
CA PRO A 71 -8.50 -6.78 6.23
C PRO A 71 -7.95 -7.27 7.57
N SER A 72 -8.82 -7.87 8.39
CA SER A 72 -8.50 -8.35 9.75
C SER A 72 -7.46 -9.47 9.77
N SER A 73 -7.45 -10.33 8.73
CA SER A 73 -6.49 -11.42 8.60
C SER A 73 -5.33 -11.11 7.66
N GLY A 74 -5.28 -9.92 7.05
CA GLY A 74 -4.27 -9.55 6.06
C GLY A 74 -4.27 -10.48 4.85
N LYS A 75 -5.44 -10.88 4.35
CA LYS A 75 -5.59 -11.82 3.23
C LYS A 75 -6.33 -11.21 2.06
N LEU A 76 -5.85 -11.50 0.86
CA LEU A 76 -6.55 -11.29 -0.40
C LEU A 76 -6.83 -12.66 -1.02
N ILE A 77 -8.08 -12.96 -1.34
CA ILE A 77 -8.47 -14.21 -1.99
C ILE A 77 -8.78 -13.92 -3.45
N VAL A 78 -7.99 -14.51 -4.35
CA VAL A 78 -8.13 -14.38 -5.81
C VAL A 78 -8.34 -15.79 -6.37
N GLU A 79 -9.48 -16.05 -6.98
CA GLU A 79 -9.85 -17.38 -7.51
C GLU A 79 -9.69 -18.54 -6.50
N GLY A 80 -10.03 -18.29 -5.23
CA GLY A 80 -9.92 -19.29 -4.16
C GLY A 80 -8.51 -19.45 -3.55
N ARG A 81 -7.49 -18.80 -4.12
CA ARG A 81 -6.12 -18.77 -3.58
C ARG A 81 -5.93 -17.56 -2.66
N ALA A 82 -5.33 -17.76 -1.50
CA ALA A 82 -5.18 -16.73 -0.48
C ALA A 82 -3.74 -16.19 -0.41
N VAL A 83 -3.56 -14.92 -0.78
CA VAL A 83 -2.30 -14.18 -0.73
C VAL A 83 -2.26 -13.31 0.53
N ASN A 84 -1.10 -13.20 1.19
CA ASN A 84 -0.95 -12.25 2.30
C ASN A 84 -0.82 -10.82 1.76
N VAL A 85 -1.49 -9.87 2.39
CA VAL A 85 -1.44 -8.46 2.00
C VAL A 85 -1.41 -7.57 3.23
N MET A 86 -0.85 -6.38 3.07
CA MET A 86 -0.90 -5.32 4.08
C MET A 86 -1.50 -4.04 3.49
N GLN A 87 -2.28 -3.33 4.29
CA GLN A 87 -2.90 -2.07 3.85
C GLN A 87 -1.87 -0.96 3.76
N VAL A 88 -1.94 -0.19 2.67
CA VAL A 88 -1.08 0.96 2.40
C VAL A 88 -1.84 2.25 2.73
N LYS A 89 -2.15 2.43 4.02
CA LYS A 89 -2.44 3.69 4.77
C LYS A 89 -3.11 3.36 6.10
N GLY A 90 -2.66 4.02 7.18
CA GLY A 90 -3.44 4.21 8.42
C GLY A 90 -3.70 3.00 9.33
N GLY A 91 -3.07 1.85 9.13
CA GLY A 91 -3.31 0.65 9.96
C GLY A 91 -2.37 0.57 11.16
N SER A 92 -2.76 1.19 12.28
CA SER A 92 -2.28 0.81 13.61
C SER A 92 -2.76 -0.61 13.93
N ASN A 93 -1.88 -1.60 13.85
CA ASN A 93 -1.99 -2.84 14.61
C ASN A 93 -0.60 -3.30 15.05
N ALA A 94 -0.49 -3.58 16.34
CA ALA A 94 0.74 -3.86 17.06
C ALA A 94 1.32 -5.24 16.67
N ALA A 95 2.27 -5.24 15.73
CA ALA A 95 3.44 -6.11 15.65
C ALA A 95 4.13 -5.87 14.29
N GLY A 96 5.15 -4.99 14.26
CA GLY A 96 5.97 -4.73 13.07
C GLY A 96 5.42 -3.66 12.12
N LYS A 97 5.76 -2.39 12.36
CA LYS A 97 5.48 -1.27 11.45
C LYS A 97 6.24 -1.43 10.13
N GLN A 98 5.52 -1.68 9.04
CA GLN A 98 5.95 -1.27 7.70
C GLN A 98 4.74 -0.72 6.94
N SER A 99 4.31 0.48 7.33
CA SER A 99 3.55 1.34 6.41
C SER A 99 4.40 1.52 5.16
N SER A 100 3.87 1.19 3.98
CA SER A 100 4.55 1.57 2.74
C SER A 100 4.62 3.09 2.73
N PRO A 101 5.81 3.71 2.81
CA PRO A 101 5.92 5.15 2.92
C PRO A 101 5.35 5.80 1.66
N GLU A 102 4.61 6.88 1.84
CA GLU A 102 4.29 7.77 0.73
C GLU A 102 5.47 8.74 0.59
N ILE A 103 5.90 8.99 -0.63
CA ILE A 103 6.91 10.01 -0.92
C ILE A 103 6.35 10.96 -1.97
N LYS A 104 6.79 12.22 -1.97
CA LYS A 104 6.32 13.23 -2.91
C LYS A 104 7.45 13.64 -3.83
N VAL A 105 7.23 13.66 -5.14
CA VAL A 105 8.21 14.22 -6.09
C VAL A 105 8.35 15.72 -5.82
N VAL A 106 9.56 16.16 -5.50
CA VAL A 106 9.85 17.57 -5.14
C VAL A 106 10.69 18.29 -6.18
N PHE A 107 11.38 17.56 -7.05
CA PHE A 107 12.16 18.18 -8.11
C PHE A 107 12.38 17.22 -9.27
N LYS A 108 12.18 17.70 -10.50
CA LYS A 108 12.56 17.00 -11.74
C LYS A 108 13.07 18.01 -12.75
N ARG A 109 14.36 17.91 -13.11
CA ARG A 109 15.00 18.84 -14.04
C ARG A 109 14.70 18.48 -15.48
N GLY A 110 14.11 19.40 -16.25
CA GLY A 110 13.99 19.26 -17.70
C GLY A 110 15.34 18.97 -18.36
N GLY A 111 15.38 17.99 -19.27
CA GLY A 111 16.61 17.57 -19.96
C GLY A 111 17.54 16.66 -19.14
N CYS A 112 17.28 16.43 -17.85
CA CYS A 112 17.98 15.40 -17.08
C CYS A 112 17.27 14.06 -17.17
N ARG A 113 17.59 13.29 -18.24
CA ARG A 113 17.17 11.89 -18.47
C ARG A 113 15.88 11.50 -17.74
N SER A 114 16.01 10.60 -16.76
CA SER A 114 15.00 9.88 -16.00
C SER A 114 15.10 10.16 -14.49
N TYR A 115 16.02 11.02 -14.04
CA TYR A 115 16.28 11.24 -12.62
C TYR A 115 15.40 12.33 -12.01
N PHE A 116 14.94 12.11 -10.78
CA PHE A 116 14.14 13.05 -10.01
C PHE A 116 14.39 12.90 -8.51
N LEU A 117 14.04 13.93 -7.74
CA LEU A 117 14.09 13.92 -6.28
C LEU A 117 12.69 13.78 -5.70
N ALA A 118 12.59 13.01 -4.63
CA ALA A 118 11.38 12.88 -3.86
C ALA A 118 11.65 13.06 -2.36
N ASP A 119 10.75 13.74 -1.68
CA ASP A 119 10.75 13.92 -0.22
C ASP A 119 9.95 12.78 0.42
N GLY A 120 10.56 12.07 1.37
CA GLY A 120 9.91 10.97 2.06
C GLY A 120 9.61 11.26 3.53
N ASP A 121 8.70 10.48 4.10
CA ASP A 121 8.10 10.65 5.44
C ASP A 121 9.06 10.85 6.62
N SER A 122 10.36 10.55 6.46
CA SER A 122 11.39 10.73 7.49
C SER A 122 12.17 12.05 7.37
N GLY A 123 11.78 12.95 6.46
CA GLY A 123 12.46 14.22 6.18
C GLY A 123 13.75 14.08 5.37
N GLY A 124 13.95 12.93 4.74
CA GLY A 124 15.11 12.65 3.90
C GLY A 124 14.74 12.63 2.42
N ILE A 125 15.62 13.17 1.58
CA ILE A 125 15.44 13.22 0.13
C ILE A 125 15.93 11.91 -0.51
N TYR A 126 15.14 11.42 -1.44
CA TYR A 126 15.41 10.26 -2.27
C TYR A 126 15.85 10.73 -3.65
N LEU A 127 16.94 10.14 -4.16
CA LEU A 127 17.36 10.26 -5.55
C LEU A 127 16.87 9.02 -6.30
N LEU A 128 15.93 9.24 -7.22
CA LEU A 128 15.24 8.18 -7.93
C LEU A 128 15.48 8.31 -9.43
N GLU A 129 15.52 7.18 -10.11
CA GLU A 129 15.53 7.11 -11.57
C GLU A 129 14.26 6.40 -12.06
N TRP A 130 13.58 6.99 -13.04
CA TRP A 130 12.42 6.39 -13.70
C TRP A 130 12.85 5.32 -14.71
N TYR A 131 12.21 4.16 -14.65
CA TYR A 131 12.52 2.99 -15.50
C TYR A 131 11.30 2.46 -16.29
N GLY A 132 10.13 3.08 -16.16
CA GLY A 132 8.96 2.73 -16.98
C GLY A 132 7.61 2.95 -16.28
N GLY A 133 6.56 2.79 -17.08
CA GLY A 133 5.18 3.12 -16.66
C GLY A 133 4.92 4.61 -16.71
N TYR A 134 4.17 5.13 -15.75
CA TYR A 134 3.90 6.57 -15.64
C TYR A 134 5.19 7.35 -15.33
N ASP A 135 5.46 8.41 -16.09
CA ASP A 135 6.61 9.28 -15.91
C ASP A 135 6.30 10.36 -14.83
N PRO A 136 7.00 10.35 -13.68
CA PRO A 136 6.68 11.23 -12.55
C PRO A 136 6.86 12.72 -12.87
N SER A 137 5.95 13.54 -12.35
CA SER A 137 6.02 15.00 -12.36
C SER A 137 6.16 15.55 -10.94
N GLU A 138 6.70 16.75 -10.80
CA GLU A 138 6.75 17.44 -9.50
C GLU A 138 5.34 17.54 -8.89
N GLY A 139 5.26 17.26 -7.59
CA GLY A 139 4.01 17.21 -6.83
C GLY A 139 3.30 15.84 -6.84
N ASP A 140 3.68 14.92 -7.72
CA ASP A 140 3.08 13.57 -7.71
C ASP A 140 3.44 12.83 -6.41
N ILE A 141 2.45 12.16 -5.82
CA ILE A 141 2.66 11.22 -4.72
C ILE A 141 3.02 9.85 -5.28
N ILE A 142 4.01 9.21 -4.67
CA ILE A 142 4.45 7.85 -4.98
C ILE A 142 4.24 6.98 -3.76
N VAL A 143 3.61 5.83 -3.99
CA VAL A 143 3.34 4.82 -2.98
C VAL A 143 4.15 3.57 -3.32
N GLY A 144 4.99 3.14 -2.39
CA GLY A 144 5.84 1.95 -2.57
C GLY A 144 6.83 1.79 -1.43
N ASP A 145 7.59 0.70 -1.43
CA ASP A 145 8.65 0.51 -0.43
C ASP A 145 9.94 1.16 -0.91
N MET A 146 10.17 2.40 -0.50
CA MET A 146 11.33 3.17 -0.96
C MET A 146 12.61 2.88 -0.16
N ARG A 147 12.55 1.99 0.85
CA ARG A 147 13.71 1.74 1.70
C ARG A 147 14.72 0.83 1.01
N GLY A 148 15.97 1.26 1.00
CA GLY A 148 17.09 0.52 0.41
C GLY A 148 17.24 0.73 -1.09
N TYR A 149 18.40 0.35 -1.62
CA TYR A 149 18.75 0.48 -3.02
C TYR A 149 17.98 -0.51 -3.93
N GLY A 150 17.91 -0.19 -5.22
CA GLY A 150 17.42 -1.11 -6.26
C GLY A 150 16.06 -0.75 -6.85
N PHE A 151 15.55 -1.63 -7.71
CA PHE A 151 14.25 -1.46 -8.36
C PHE A 151 13.10 -1.54 -7.37
N ARG A 152 12.10 -0.67 -7.57
CA ARG A 152 10.84 -0.64 -6.84
C ARG A 152 9.69 -0.50 -7.83
N ASP A 153 8.68 -1.32 -7.64
CA ASP A 153 7.39 -1.15 -8.30
C ASP A 153 6.56 -0.19 -7.43
N VAL A 154 5.96 0.81 -8.07
CA VAL A 154 5.35 1.94 -7.38
C VAL A 154 4.00 2.29 -7.98
N PHE A 155 3.18 2.97 -7.19
CA PHE A 155 1.87 3.43 -7.60
C PHE A 155 1.72 4.95 -7.42
N TYR A 156 1.10 5.60 -8.41
CA TYR A 156 0.80 7.03 -8.44
C TYR A 156 -0.71 7.23 -8.24
N PRO A 157 -1.18 7.41 -6.99
CA PRO A 157 -2.61 7.36 -6.67
C PRO A 157 -3.44 8.43 -7.37
N GLN A 158 -2.90 9.64 -7.53
CA GLN A 158 -3.57 10.75 -8.22
C GLN A 158 -3.76 10.49 -9.71
N ARG A 159 -2.93 9.62 -10.29
CA ARG A 159 -2.94 9.28 -11.72
C ARG A 159 -3.59 7.94 -12.00
N ASN A 160 -3.88 7.17 -10.95
CA ASN A 160 -4.33 5.80 -11.04
C ASN A 160 -3.40 4.95 -11.93
N ALA A 161 -2.09 5.18 -11.83
CA ALA A 161 -1.09 4.61 -12.71
C ALA A 161 0.03 3.94 -11.92
N SER A 162 0.63 2.91 -12.51
CA SER A 162 1.79 2.23 -11.95
C SER A 162 3.07 2.65 -12.65
N GLY A 163 4.20 2.50 -11.98
CA GLY A 163 5.50 2.71 -12.58
C GLY A 163 6.58 1.90 -11.90
N ARG A 164 7.79 2.02 -12.44
CA ARG A 164 8.99 1.39 -11.90
C ARG A 164 10.07 2.42 -11.73
N VAL A 165 10.67 2.45 -10.55
CA VAL A 165 11.77 3.37 -10.22
C VAL A 165 12.95 2.59 -9.69
N TYR A 166 14.15 3.14 -9.84
CA TYR A 166 15.34 2.65 -9.16
C TYR A 166 15.72 3.63 -8.06
N VAL A 167 15.89 3.13 -6.84
CA VAL A 167 16.40 3.90 -5.70
C VAL A 167 17.91 3.97 -5.81
N ASP A 168 18.42 5.09 -6.32
CA ASP A 168 19.85 5.34 -6.48
C ASP A 168 20.46 5.85 -5.18
N ASP A 169 19.72 6.67 -4.42
CA ASP A 169 20.07 7.02 -3.04
C ASP A 169 18.85 7.46 -2.21
N TYR A 170 18.99 7.42 -0.89
CA TYR A 170 17.88 7.70 0.02
C TYR A 170 18.33 8.31 1.35
N LEU A 171 17.40 8.98 2.03
CA LEU A 171 17.64 9.68 3.30
C LEU A 171 18.75 10.75 3.22
N LEU A 172 18.87 11.41 2.07
CA LEU A 172 19.83 12.48 1.86
C LEU A 172 19.35 13.79 2.48
N SER A 173 20.31 14.64 2.86
CA SER A 173 20.02 16.07 2.98
C SER A 173 19.74 16.68 1.61
N THR A 174 19.00 17.80 1.58
CA THR A 174 18.73 18.53 0.33
C THR A 174 20.00 18.91 -0.42
N SER A 175 21.04 19.38 0.29
CA SER A 175 22.32 19.75 -0.33
C SER A 175 23.00 18.57 -1.00
N ARG A 176 23.03 17.40 -0.34
CA ARG A 176 23.65 16.20 -0.89
C ARG A 176 22.86 15.64 -2.07
N ALA A 177 21.53 15.69 -2.01
CA ALA A 177 20.66 15.28 -3.10
C ALA A 177 20.87 16.13 -4.37
N ILE A 178 21.01 17.45 -4.22
CA ILE A 178 21.28 18.36 -5.34
C ILE A 178 22.65 18.07 -5.97
N GLU A 179 23.68 17.84 -5.17
CA GLU A 179 25.02 17.51 -5.66
C GLU A 179 25.00 16.23 -6.49
N LYS A 180 24.43 15.15 -5.95
CA LYS A 180 24.31 13.87 -6.67
C LYS A 180 23.45 13.98 -7.92
N MET A 181 22.36 14.74 -7.87
CA MET A 181 21.52 15.00 -9.03
C MET A 181 22.34 15.67 -10.15
N LYS A 182 23.19 16.66 -9.83
CA LYS A 182 24.06 17.30 -10.82
C LYS A 182 24.98 16.26 -11.49
N ASP A 183 25.59 15.38 -10.71
CA ASP A 183 26.48 14.34 -11.24
C ASP A 183 25.76 13.38 -12.21
N LYS A 184 24.49 13.05 -11.95
CA LYS A 184 23.68 12.19 -12.81
C LYS A 184 23.17 12.90 -14.07
N CYS A 185 23.06 14.22 -14.02
CA CYS A 185 22.47 15.05 -15.07
C CYS A 185 23.51 15.76 -15.96
N ASN A 186 24.79 15.43 -15.83
CA ASN A 186 25.89 16.00 -16.62
C ASN A 186 26.25 15.10 -17.82
#